data_AF-A0A2P6RN82-F1
#
_entry.id   AF-A0A2P6RN82-F1
#
_cell.length_a   1.000
_cell.length_b   1.000
_cell.length_c   1.000
_cell.angle_alpha   90.00
_cell.angle_beta   90.00
_cell.angle_gamma   90.00
#
_symmetry.space_group_name_H-M   'P 1'
#
loop_
_entity.id
_entity.type
_entity.pdbx_description
1 polymer ?
#
loop_
_entity_poly.entity_id
_entity_poly.type
_entity_poly.pdbx_seq_one_letter_code
_entity_poly.pdbx_strand_id
1 'polypeptide(L)' 'MAVAVKRLNPESVEDFKQWQLSVNFLGRLSHPNLVKLLGYCRENKELLLVYEFMPNGSLYNHLSRSMNQ' A
#
# COMPACT_ATOMS: atom_id res chain seq x y z
N MET A 1 -0.72 4.97 -17.15
CA MET A 1 -1.16 5.10 -15.74
C MET A 1 -0.21 4.26 -14.89
N ALA A 2 0.49 4.85 -13.94
CA ALA A 2 1.40 4.13 -13.04
C ALA A 2 0.67 3.72 -11.75
N VAL A 3 1.09 2.60 -11.14
CA VAL A 3 0.52 2.06 -9.89
C VAL A 3 1.65 1.68 -8.94
N ALA A 4 1.35 1.64 -7.64
CA ALA A 4 2.23 1.09 -6.62
C ALA A 4 1.75 -0.31 -6.24
N VAL A 5 2.62 -1.32 -6.36
CA VAL A 5 2.30 -2.69 -5.96
C VAL A 5 3.09 -3.04 -4.69
N LYS A 6 2.36 -3.31 -3.61
CA LYS A 6 2.92 -3.85 -2.37
C LYS A 6 2.77 -5.38 -2.39
N ARG A 7 3.89 -6.09 -2.48
CA ARG A 7 3.97 -7.55 -2.33
C ARG A 7 4.17 -7.89 -0.86
N LEU A 8 3.38 -8.81 -0.34
CA LEU A 8 3.40 -9.28 1.04
C LEU A 8 3.80 -10.75 1.11
N ASN A 9 4.42 -11.17 2.21
CA ASN A 9 4.79 -12.57 2.41
C ASN A 9 3.54 -13.38 2.82
N PRO A 10 3.09 -14.36 2.03
CA PRO A 10 1.94 -15.21 2.37
C PRO A 10 2.15 -16.09 3.60
N GLU A 11 3.40 -16.39 3.95
CA GLU A 11 3.74 -17.23 5.11
C GLU A 11 3.84 -16.41 6.41
N SER A 12 3.91 -15.09 6.30
CA SER A 12 3.91 -14.20 7.46
C SER A 12 2.47 -13.95 7.91
N VAL A 13 2.17 -14.35 9.15
CA VAL A 13 0.84 -14.12 9.78
C VAL A 13 0.52 -12.64 9.86
N GLU A 14 1.51 -11.80 10.14
CA GLU A 14 1.33 -10.35 10.24
C GLU A 14 1.00 -9.74 8.88
N ASP A 15 1.76 -10.11 7.85
CA ASP A 15 1.53 -9.64 6.48
C ASP A 15 0.16 -10.09 5.97
N PHE A 16 -0.23 -11.33 6.24
CA PHE A 16 -1.55 -11.84 5.88
C PHE A 16 -2.68 -11.04 6.56
N LYS A 17 -2.54 -10.73 7.85
CA LYS A 17 -3.48 -9.86 8.57
C LYS A 17 -3.55 -8.48 7.95
N GLN A 18 -2.41 -7.86 7.63
CA GLN A 18 -2.38 -6.55 6.98
C GLN A 18 -3.04 -6.56 5.60
N TRP A 19 -2.80 -7.61 4.82
CA TRP A 19 -3.46 -7.78 3.53
C TRP A 19 -4.98 -7.87 3.70
N GLN A 20 -5.45 -8.71 4.62
CA GLN A 20 -6.89 -8.89 4.87
C GLN A 20 -7.56 -7.61 5.40
N LEU A 21 -6.90 -6.87 6.29
CA LEU A 21 -7.38 -5.57 6.76
C LEU A 21 -7.48 -4.55 5.62
N SER A 22 -6.47 -4.49 4.75
CA SER A 22 -6.45 -3.57 3.62
C SER A 22 -7.60 -3.87 2.65
N VAL A 23 -7.80 -5.13 2.29
CA VAL A 23 -8.90 -5.52 1.39
C VAL A 23 -10.27 -5.26 2.00
N ASN A 24 -10.48 -5.63 3.27
CA ASN A 24 -11.79 -5.52 3.91
C ASN A 24 -12.17 -4.07 4.26
N PHE A 25 -11.19 -3.25 4.62
CA PHE A 25 -11.43 -1.89 5.11
C PHE A 25 -11.05 -0.83 4.07
N LEU A 26 -9.78 -0.78 3.66
CA LEU A 26 -9.31 0.23 2.70
C LEU A 26 -9.95 0.06 1.31
N GLY A 27 -10.31 -1.16 0.92
CA GLY A 27 -11.04 -1.42 -0.32
C GLY A 27 -12.42 -0.76 -0.40
N ARG A 28 -12.99 -0.35 0.75
CA ARG A 28 -14.30 0.31 0.83
C ARG A 28 -14.20 1.82 1.10
N LEU A 29 -13.00 2.32 1.36
CA LEU A 29 -12.78 3.72 1.68
C LEU A 29 -12.30 4.48 0.44
N SER A 30 -12.95 5.61 0.17
CA SER A 30 -12.57 6.53 -0.89
C SER A 30 -12.64 7.95 -0.34
N HIS A 31 -11.47 8.55 -0.12
CA HIS A 31 -11.35 9.90 0.44
C HIS A 31 -10.13 10.60 -0.18
N PRO A 32 -10.19 11.91 -0.50
CA PRO A 32 -9.10 12.63 -1.19
C PRO A 32 -7.75 12.61 -0.46
N ASN A 33 -7.75 12.43 0.87
CA ASN A 33 -6.54 12.39 1.70
C ASN A 33 -6.11 10.96 2.10
N LEU A 34 -6.69 9.93 1.49
CA LEU A 34 -6.33 8.53 1.74
C LEU A 34 -5.90 7.88 0.42
N VAL A 35 -4.71 7.28 0.42
CA VAL A 35 -4.21 6.57 -0.76
C VAL A 35 -5.17 5.44 -1.12
N LYS A 36 -5.71 5.49 -2.33
CA LYS A 36 -6.74 4.58 -2.81
C LYS A 36 -6.16 3.20 -3.10
N LEU A 37 -6.77 2.18 -2.50
CA LEU A 37 -6.58 0.79 -2.92
C LEU A 37 -7.36 0.58 -4.23
N LEU A 38 -6.65 0.31 -5.31
CA LEU A 38 -7.22 0.08 -6.65
C LEU A 38 -7.64 -1.38 -6.83
N GLY A 39 -6.95 -2.32 -6.17
CA GLY A 39 -7.23 -3.74 -6.25
C GLY A 39 -6.24 -4.58 -5.45
N TYR A 40 -6.37 -5.90 -5.57
CA TYR A 40 -5.51 -6.86 -4.90
C TYR A 40 -5.36 -8.12 -5.77
N CYS A 41 -4.34 -8.93 -5.48
CA CYS A 41 -4.19 -10.27 -6.02
C CYS A 41 -3.94 -11.27 -4.89
N ARG A 42 -4.63 -12.41 -4.94
CA ARG A 42 -4.40 -13.59 -4.09
C ARG A 42 -4.44 -14.83 -4.95
N GLU A 43 -3.33 -15.14 -5.60
CA GLU A 43 -3.19 -16.30 -6.48
C GLU A 43 -1.78 -16.89 -6.37
N ASN A 44 -1.61 -18.20 -6.54
CA ASN A 44 -0.30 -18.86 -6.61
C ASN A 44 0.70 -18.48 -5.49
N LYS A 45 0.20 -18.33 -4.24
CA LYS A 45 0.98 -17.86 -3.08
C LYS A 45 1.49 -16.42 -3.17
N GLU A 46 0.89 -15.59 -4.02
CA GLU A 46 1.14 -14.16 -4.05
C GLU A 46 0.07 -13.44 -3.23
N LEU A 47 0.50 -12.46 -2.43
CA LEU A 47 -0.38 -11.49 -1.79
C LEU A 47 0.04 -10.10 -2.25
N LEU A 48 -0.72 -9.53 -3.17
CA LEU A 48 -0.46 -8.20 -3.71
C LEU A 48 -1.58 -7.23 -3.33
N LEU A 49 -1.19 -6.00 -3.03
CA LEU A 49 -2.08 -4.85 -2.92
C LEU A 49 -1.66 -3.82 -3.97
N VAL A 50 -2.62 -3.34 -4.75
CA VAL A 50 -2.40 -2.38 -5.83
C VAL A 50 -3.00 -1.05 -5.41
N TYR A 51 -2.17 -0.02 -5.30
CA TYR A 51 -2.54 1.33 -4.93
C TYR A 51 -2.30 2.31 -6.07
N GLU A 52 -2.93 3.48 -5.98
CA GLU A 52 -2.50 4.62 -6.78
C GLU A 52 -1.04 4.98 -6.46
N PHE A 53 -0.29 5.37 -7.50
CA PHE A 53 1.09 5.77 -7.33
C PHE A 53 1.20 7.23 -6.88
N MET A 54 1.92 7.47 -5.79
CA MET A 54 2.18 8.81 -5.26
C MET A 54 3.55 9.32 -5.77
N PRO A 55 3.61 10.20 -6.79
CA PRO A 55 4.86 10.54 -7.47
C PRO A 55 5.86 11.30 -6.59
N ASN A 56 5.37 12.01 -5.58
CA ASN A 56 6.22 12.79 -4.68
C ASN A 56 6.76 11.96 -3.51
N GLY A 57 6.46 10.66 -3.43
CA GLY A 57 6.91 9.82 -2.32
C GLY A 57 6.31 10.20 -0.96
N SER A 58 6.97 9.77 0.12
CA SER A 58 6.46 9.95 1.49
C SER A 58 6.86 11.31 2.07
N LEU A 59 6.01 11.87 2.94
CA LEU A 59 6.32 13.07 3.71
C LEU A 59 7.60 12.89 4.56
N TYR A 60 7.81 11.70 5.12
CA TYR A 60 9.03 11.37 5.87
C TYR A 60 10.30 11.63 5.05
N ASN A 61 10.30 11.30 3.76
CA ASN A 61 11.46 11.54 2.90
C ASN A 61 11.72 13.04 2.66
N HIS A 62 10.65 13.86 2.64
CA HIS A 62 10.80 15.31 2.51
C HIS A 62 11.33 15.95 3.78
N LEU A 63 10.84 15.52 4.95
CA LEU A 63 11.24 16.06 6.25
C LEU A 63 12.63 15.59 6.70
N SER A 64 12.99 14.33 6.41
CA SER A 64 14.32 13.82 6.78
C SER A 64 15.44 14.46 5.96
N ARG A 65 15.18 14.85 4.70
CA ARG A 65 16.13 15.62 3.88
C ARG A 65 16.37 17.03 4.42
N SER A 66 15.36 17.68 4.99
CA SER A 66 15.53 19.02 5.58
C SER A 66 16.26 19.02 6.92
N MET A 67 16.34 17.88 7.62
CA MET A 67 17.05 17.77 8.91
C MET A 67 18.55 17.46 8.78
N ASN A 68 19.06 17.25 7.56
CA ASN A 68 20.48 17.05 7.27
C ASN A 68 21.11 18.26 6.54
N GLN A 69 20.48 19.43 6.64
CA GLN A 69 21.06 20.73 6.25
C GLN A 69 21.42 21.55 7.49
#